data_AF-A0A4Z1SS04-F1
#
_entry.id   AF-A0A4Z1SS04-F1
#
_cell.length_a   1.000
_cell.length_b   1.000
_cell.length_c   1.000
_cell.angle_alpha   90.00
_cell.angle_beta   90.00
_cell.angle_gamma   90.00
#
_symmetry.space_group_name_H-M   'P 1'
#
loop_
_entity.id
_entity.type
_entity.pdbx_description
1 polymer ?
#
loop_
_entity_poly.entity_id
_entity_poly.type
_entity_poly.pdbx_seq_one_letter_code
_entity_poly.pdbx_strand_id
1 'polypeptide(L)'
;MADATPLVSDTYQYTMAYSYFKSGIATKTATFEMFFRACPFKGEYAVFAGLGRLLDFLLTFHFTADDIAFLKIVIPHAEDAFFDHLQNLSWRDLRVWAPREGTIVFAHEPILIINGPLLLCQLIETTLLVLVNYSTLICTNACRFRVACIYQQLVLRPPGPPAAQKMDETITELLTGKILLELGLRRAQGVNGGIAASEYAIMGGFNGTSNIFTAKKIGLVPVGTMAHSFILSMMHPPAELLNSIDEQTFGQSPVGALGSFRNFAERCLHWRGILCASRDEPAMKQKLIRRTDLEGDSSGDHLPLYPAYLGNESELSAFIIYAYTHPHSFTALLDTYDPLNSGLMNFLIVACTMLEAGISPTGVRLDSGDLAYLSQKVRTTFNKCIKLVTPILANIGKLAECRIVVSGDIDIELLMGLMKEGTAIDTFGVGTNLVTCREQPSLGGVYKLVELDGVPRVKLSEGGKATIPGAKRVYRLYTHTGVPFVDVLACPTEEIHVGEKILCIHPHDESSGFMIMPSRVLPLHECVFNNGVINYPHRVTEKGIVLEHPSVLTVQRYVMAQILEMRPDYLRHGAPTPYKVSLTEQMSSRRKQVVMENRVLSLIE
;
A
#
# COMPACT_ATOMS: atom_id res chain seq x y z
N MET A 1 14.65 13.14 6.26
CA MET A 1 13.38 13.54 5.63
C MET A 1 13.16 14.98 6.04
N ALA A 2 12.45 15.83 5.29
CA ALA A 2 12.06 17.10 5.90
C ALA A 2 11.03 16.76 6.97
N ASP A 3 11.39 16.97 8.24
CA ASP A 3 10.51 16.66 9.35
C ASP A 3 9.33 17.63 9.32
N ALA A 4 8.16 17.17 9.78
CA ALA A 4 7.01 18.04 9.91
C ALA A 4 7.32 19.13 10.95
N THR A 5 7.05 20.39 10.62
CA THR A 5 7.28 21.53 11.51
C THR A 5 5.98 22.33 11.67
N PRO A 6 5.86 23.16 12.71
CA PRO A 6 4.68 24.02 12.88
C PRO A 6 4.44 24.92 11.66
N LEU A 7 5.49 25.29 10.90
CA LEU A 7 5.38 26.12 9.69
C LEU A 7 4.80 25.39 8.47
N VAL A 8 4.61 24.07 8.52
CA VAL A 8 3.86 23.32 7.50
C VAL A 8 2.36 23.59 7.71
N SER A 9 1.97 24.82 7.41
CA SER A 9 0.69 25.39 7.75
C SER A 9 0.31 26.51 6.78
N ASP A 10 -0.96 26.90 6.80
CA ASP A 10 -1.42 28.02 5.99
C ASP A 10 -1.28 29.34 6.74
N THR A 11 -0.96 30.44 6.06
CA THR A 11 -0.77 31.76 6.69
C THR A 11 -1.95 32.19 7.55
N TYR A 12 -3.19 31.86 7.15
CA TYR A 12 -4.39 32.24 7.89
C TYR A 12 -4.48 31.57 9.27
N GLN A 13 -3.80 30.44 9.48
CA GLN A 13 -3.74 29.76 10.78
C GLN A 13 -3.09 30.67 11.84
N TYR A 14 -2.03 31.38 11.45
CA TYR A 14 -1.33 32.29 12.34
C TYR A 14 -2.08 33.61 12.56
N THR A 15 -2.78 34.14 11.55
CA THR A 15 -3.63 35.32 11.74
C THR A 15 -4.83 35.01 12.65
N MET A 16 -5.39 33.80 12.57
CA MET A 16 -6.42 33.34 13.51
C MET A 16 -5.84 33.12 14.91
N ALA A 17 -4.67 32.48 15.03
CA ALA A 17 -3.98 32.30 16.30
C ALA A 17 -3.73 33.64 17.01
N TYR A 18 -3.24 34.64 16.28
CA TYR A 18 -3.07 35.99 16.83
C TYR A 18 -4.40 36.60 17.28
N SER A 19 -5.47 36.43 16.50
CA SER A 19 -6.81 36.90 16.87
C SER A 19 -7.33 36.24 18.15
N TYR A 20 -7.10 34.92 18.33
CA TYR A 20 -7.44 34.20 19.57
C TYR A 20 -6.63 34.69 20.77
N PHE A 21 -5.35 34.97 20.55
CA PHE A 21 -4.47 35.54 21.57
C PHE A 21 -4.96 36.91 22.02
N LYS A 22 -5.19 37.84 21.09
CA LYS A 22 -5.65 39.21 21.42
C LYS A 22 -7.04 39.27 22.02
N SER A 23 -7.93 38.34 21.66
CA SER A 23 -9.27 38.26 22.25
C SER A 23 -9.32 37.51 23.58
N GLY A 24 -8.17 37.01 24.09
CA GLY A 24 -8.09 36.34 25.39
C GLY A 24 -8.73 34.94 25.40
N ILE A 25 -8.91 34.31 24.23
CA ILE A 25 -9.54 32.98 24.12
C ILE A 25 -8.58 31.87 23.69
N ALA A 26 -7.30 32.19 23.46
CA ALA A 26 -6.29 31.23 23.01
C ALA A 26 -6.18 29.97 23.89
N THR A 27 -6.38 30.11 25.20
CA THR A 27 -6.26 29.03 26.20
C THR A 27 -7.57 28.33 26.53
N LYS A 28 -8.69 28.73 25.91
CA LYS A 28 -9.96 28.01 26.07
C LYS A 28 -9.80 26.56 25.65
N THR A 29 -10.45 25.65 26.37
CA THR A 29 -10.36 24.22 26.07
C THR A 29 -11.23 23.93 24.86
N ALA A 30 -10.62 23.54 23.75
CA ALA A 30 -11.30 23.20 22.50
C ALA A 30 -11.19 21.71 22.21
N THR A 31 -12.25 21.10 21.70
CA THR A 31 -12.23 19.76 21.10
C THR A 31 -12.42 19.89 19.60
N PHE A 32 -11.44 19.41 18.86
CA PHE A 32 -11.51 19.23 17.42
C PHE A 32 -11.51 17.75 17.07
N GLU A 33 -12.13 17.43 15.94
CA GLU A 33 -12.18 16.08 15.43
C GLU A 33 -11.81 16.06 13.95
N MET A 34 -10.97 15.09 13.56
CA MET A 34 -10.73 14.76 12.16
C MET A 34 -11.65 13.63 11.74
N PHE A 35 -12.32 13.78 10.59
CA PHE A 35 -13.11 12.73 9.93
C PHE A 35 -13.13 12.96 8.43
N PHE A 36 -13.64 12.02 7.63
CA PHE A 36 -13.89 12.23 6.20
C PHE A 36 -15.36 12.02 5.88
N ARG A 37 -15.83 12.61 4.77
CA ARG A 37 -17.27 12.65 4.42
C ARG A 37 -17.71 11.53 3.48
N ALA A 38 -16.77 10.90 2.79
CA ALA A 38 -17.02 9.79 1.90
C ALA A 38 -15.82 8.86 1.95
N CYS A 39 -16.07 7.56 2.04
CA CYS A 39 -15.02 6.57 1.89
C CYS A 39 -14.38 6.72 0.50
N PRO A 40 -13.04 6.61 0.40
CA PRO A 40 -12.36 6.91 -0.85
C PRO A 40 -12.65 5.87 -1.92
N PHE A 41 -12.50 6.28 -3.18
CA PHE A 41 -12.57 5.40 -4.36
C PHE A 41 -13.90 4.67 -4.55
N LYS A 42 -15.00 5.34 -4.17
CA LYS A 42 -16.37 4.78 -4.17
C LYS A 42 -16.49 3.48 -3.37
N GLY A 43 -15.56 3.23 -2.45
CA GLY A 43 -15.59 2.14 -1.49
C GLY A 43 -16.45 2.48 -0.28
N GLU A 44 -16.52 1.55 0.68
CA GLU A 44 -17.25 1.73 1.93
C GLU A 44 -16.35 1.70 3.17
N TYR A 45 -15.03 1.77 3.00
CA TYR A 45 -14.10 1.83 4.11
C TYR A 45 -12.82 2.62 3.77
N ALA A 46 -12.10 3.03 4.81
CA ALA A 46 -10.70 3.44 4.73
C ALA A 46 -9.86 2.67 5.78
N VAL A 47 -8.55 2.62 5.58
CA VAL A 47 -7.59 2.05 6.52
C VAL A 47 -6.82 3.19 7.18
N PHE A 48 -7.09 3.44 8.46
CA PHE A 48 -6.50 4.54 9.21
C PHE A 48 -4.97 4.41 9.28
N ALA A 49 -4.25 5.43 8.79
CA ALA A 49 -2.80 5.48 8.79
C ALA A 49 -2.27 6.91 8.93
N GLY A 50 -1.01 7.04 9.37
CA GLY A 50 -0.33 8.30 9.64
C GLY A 50 -0.16 8.62 11.13
N LEU A 51 -0.61 7.75 12.03
CA LEU A 51 -0.61 8.02 13.48
C LEU A 51 0.81 8.17 14.02
N GLY A 52 1.73 7.25 13.69
CA GLY A 52 3.10 7.32 14.22
C GLY A 52 3.78 8.65 13.90
N ARG A 53 3.72 9.06 12.63
CA ARG A 53 4.29 10.34 12.17
C ARG A 53 3.62 11.56 12.80
N LEU A 54 2.32 11.50 13.03
CA LEU A 54 1.59 12.57 13.74
C LEU A 54 2.09 12.68 15.19
N LEU A 55 2.23 11.56 15.90
CA LEU A 55 2.69 11.57 17.28
C LEU A 55 4.14 12.03 17.40
N ASP A 56 5.03 11.63 16.48
CA ASP A 56 6.40 12.14 16.38
C ASP A 56 6.43 13.66 16.19
N PHE A 57 5.59 14.18 15.27
CA PHE A 57 5.44 15.62 15.03
C PHE A 57 4.96 16.34 16.29
N LEU A 58 3.92 15.85 16.96
CA LEU A 58 3.40 16.47 18.17
C LEU A 58 4.45 16.46 19.30
N LEU A 59 5.13 15.34 19.51
CA LEU A 59 6.16 15.21 20.55
C LEU A 59 7.33 16.18 20.35
N THR A 60 7.67 16.45 19.09
CA THR A 60 8.75 17.37 18.69
C THR A 60 8.24 18.77 18.31
N PHE A 61 6.95 19.06 18.49
CA PHE A 61 6.36 20.34 18.14
C PHE A 61 6.98 21.47 18.97
N HIS A 62 7.71 22.37 18.30
CA HIS A 62 8.22 23.60 18.87
C HIS A 62 8.52 24.60 17.75
N PHE A 63 8.48 25.89 18.08
CA PHE A 63 8.97 26.94 17.19
C PHE A 63 10.43 27.22 17.50
N THR A 64 11.29 27.14 16.49
CA THR A 64 12.70 27.54 16.64
C THR A 64 12.82 29.08 16.68
N ALA A 65 13.98 29.59 17.09
CA ALA A 65 14.25 31.03 17.05
C ALA A 65 14.13 31.60 15.62
N ASP A 66 14.56 30.84 14.62
CA ASP A 66 14.48 31.22 13.22
C ASP A 66 13.02 31.23 12.72
N ASP A 67 12.20 30.26 13.13
CA ASP A 67 10.76 30.24 12.80
C ASP A 67 10.06 31.49 13.33
N ILE A 68 10.36 31.88 14.58
CA ILE A 68 9.79 33.08 15.20
C ILE A 68 10.27 34.35 14.50
N ALA A 69 11.56 34.45 14.18
CA ALA A 69 12.09 35.58 13.43
C ALA A 69 11.37 35.75 12.08
N PHE A 70 11.11 34.64 11.38
CA PHE A 70 10.34 34.64 10.14
C PHE A 70 8.87 35.05 10.37
N LEU A 71 8.20 34.50 11.38
CA LEU A 71 6.80 34.85 11.68
C LEU A 71 6.62 36.32 12.07
N LYS A 72 7.61 36.96 12.68
CA LYS A 72 7.61 38.41 12.93
C LYS A 72 7.59 39.22 11.62
N ILE A 73 8.21 38.72 10.55
CA ILE A 73 8.16 39.34 9.23
C ILE A 73 6.78 39.11 8.59
N VAL A 74 6.20 37.92 8.75
CA VAL A 74 4.90 37.55 8.17
C VAL A 74 3.74 38.31 8.83
N ILE A 75 3.80 38.54 10.14
CA ILE A 75 2.75 39.22 10.92
C ILE A 75 3.36 40.39 11.72
N PRO A 76 3.80 41.47 11.07
CA PRO A 76 4.59 42.53 11.69
C PRO A 76 3.83 43.39 12.70
N HIS A 77 2.50 43.26 12.74
CA HIS A 77 1.62 43.97 13.67
C HIS A 77 1.33 43.16 14.95
N ALA A 78 1.79 41.91 15.02
CA ALA A 78 1.66 41.11 16.23
C ALA A 78 2.69 41.55 17.28
N GLU A 79 2.28 41.56 18.55
CA GLU A 79 3.13 41.95 19.67
C GLU A 79 4.09 40.84 20.08
N ASP A 80 5.25 41.19 20.66
CA ASP A 80 6.28 40.21 21.08
C ASP A 80 5.72 39.12 21.99
N ALA A 81 4.78 39.48 22.89
CA ALA A 81 4.13 38.53 23.79
C ALA A 81 3.36 37.40 23.05
N PHE A 82 2.88 37.63 21.83
CA PHE A 82 2.28 36.56 21.02
C PHE A 82 3.34 35.56 20.54
N PHE A 83 4.51 36.04 20.12
CA PHE A 83 5.60 35.19 19.68
C PHE A 83 6.20 34.41 20.86
N ASP A 84 6.31 35.04 22.04
CA ASP A 84 6.68 34.36 23.28
C ASP A 84 5.66 33.26 23.62
N HIS A 85 4.36 33.52 23.40
CA HIS A 85 3.32 32.51 23.59
C HIS A 85 3.50 31.32 22.63
N LEU A 86 3.79 31.57 21.34
CA LEU A 86 4.04 30.50 20.37
C LEU A 86 5.23 29.61 20.78
N GLN A 87 6.32 30.21 21.28
CA GLN A 87 7.50 29.46 21.72
C GLN A 87 7.23 28.52 22.89
N ASN A 88 6.25 28.83 23.73
CA ASN A 88 5.93 28.06 24.94
C ASN A 88 4.84 26.99 24.72
N LEU A 89 4.29 26.87 23.51
CA LEU A 89 3.32 25.83 23.20
C LEU A 89 3.93 24.43 23.32
N SER A 90 3.18 23.49 23.89
CA SER A 90 3.66 22.12 24.06
C SER A 90 2.54 21.11 23.85
N TRP A 91 2.89 19.94 23.29
CA TRP A 91 1.99 18.77 23.25
C TRP A 91 1.52 18.33 24.64
N ARG A 92 2.21 18.75 25.70
CA ARG A 92 1.82 18.48 27.09
C ARG A 92 0.47 19.10 27.46
N ASP A 93 -0.02 20.05 26.69
CA ASP A 93 -1.35 20.65 26.88
C ASP A 93 -2.43 19.95 26.04
N LEU A 94 -2.07 18.90 25.31
CA LEU A 94 -2.98 18.14 24.45
C LEU A 94 -3.39 16.82 25.09
N ARG A 95 -4.65 16.46 24.78
CA ARG A 95 -5.15 15.10 24.84
C ARG A 95 -5.49 14.66 23.42
N VAL A 96 -5.01 13.47 23.05
CA VAL A 96 -5.14 12.93 21.70
C VAL A 96 -5.74 11.55 21.80
N TRP A 97 -6.84 11.32 21.10
CA TRP A 97 -7.43 10.00 20.93
C TRP A 97 -7.41 9.59 19.48
N ALA A 98 -7.04 8.33 19.24
CA ALA A 98 -6.93 7.76 17.90
C ALA A 98 -7.29 6.26 17.94
N PRO A 99 -7.83 5.69 16.86
CA PRO A 99 -7.78 4.26 16.64
C PRO A 99 -6.34 3.77 16.51
N ARG A 100 -6.14 2.47 16.70
CA ARG A 100 -4.86 1.84 16.37
C ARG A 100 -4.59 2.00 14.88
N GLU A 101 -3.34 2.28 14.52
CA GLU A 101 -2.95 2.36 13.11
C GLU A 101 -3.23 1.03 12.40
N GLY A 102 -3.82 1.08 11.20
CA GLY A 102 -4.32 -0.07 10.45
C GLY A 102 -5.79 -0.44 10.73
N THR A 103 -6.47 0.24 11.66
CA THR A 103 -7.91 0.05 11.91
C THR A 103 -8.73 0.43 10.66
N ILE A 104 -9.72 -0.40 10.32
CA ILE A 104 -10.73 -0.02 9.33
C ILE A 104 -11.64 1.04 9.93
N VAL A 105 -11.82 2.17 9.24
CA VAL A 105 -12.63 3.32 9.65
C VAL A 105 -13.59 3.75 8.54
N PHE A 106 -14.63 4.48 8.92
CA PHE A 106 -15.75 4.84 8.03
C PHE A 106 -15.95 6.35 7.91
N ALA A 107 -16.75 6.75 6.92
CA ALA A 107 -17.12 8.15 6.75
C ALA A 107 -17.99 8.63 7.91
N HIS A 108 -17.88 9.91 8.25
CA HIS A 108 -18.67 10.61 9.27
C HIS A 108 -18.41 10.23 10.74
N GLU A 109 -17.47 9.33 11.03
CA GLU A 109 -16.94 9.11 12.37
C GLU A 109 -15.61 9.82 12.59
N PRO A 110 -15.32 10.34 13.79
CA PRO A 110 -13.99 10.86 14.10
C PRO A 110 -12.97 9.71 14.01
N ILE A 111 -11.85 9.99 13.36
CA ILE A 111 -10.66 9.12 13.30
C ILE A 111 -9.50 9.69 14.11
N LEU A 112 -9.60 10.96 14.49
CA LEU A 112 -8.76 11.61 15.51
C LEU A 112 -9.61 12.57 16.31
N ILE A 113 -9.35 12.63 17.61
CA ILE A 113 -9.94 13.61 18.52
C ILE A 113 -8.78 14.33 19.21
N ILE A 114 -8.74 15.65 19.08
CA ILE A 114 -7.74 16.51 19.70
C ILE A 114 -8.47 17.42 20.69
N ASN A 115 -8.02 17.41 21.95
CA ASN A 115 -8.52 18.33 22.96
C ASN A 115 -7.36 19.08 23.63
N GLY A 116 -7.52 20.38 23.86
CA GLY A 116 -6.50 21.21 24.49
C GLY A 116 -6.75 22.71 24.25
N PRO A 117 -5.74 23.58 24.47
CA PRO A 117 -5.85 25.01 24.19
C PRO A 117 -6.27 25.29 22.74
N LEU A 118 -7.28 26.15 22.55
CA LEU A 118 -7.86 26.49 21.25
C LEU A 118 -6.79 26.87 20.21
N LEU A 119 -5.84 27.72 20.59
CA LEU A 119 -4.79 28.18 19.68
C LEU A 119 -3.90 27.02 19.22
N LEU A 120 -3.47 26.15 20.13
CA LEU A 120 -2.62 25.00 19.79
C LEU A 120 -3.37 23.99 18.93
N CYS A 121 -4.60 23.64 19.30
CA CYS A 121 -5.45 22.73 18.52
C CYS A 121 -5.71 23.24 17.11
N GLN A 122 -5.80 24.56 16.91
CA GLN A 122 -5.96 25.18 15.61
C GLN A 122 -4.67 25.13 14.77
N LEU A 123 -3.52 25.45 15.36
CA LEU A 123 -2.25 25.50 14.63
C LEU A 123 -1.81 24.15 14.05
N ILE A 124 -2.15 23.04 14.72
CA ILE A 124 -1.77 21.70 14.23
C ILE A 124 -2.65 21.19 13.08
N GLU A 125 -3.76 21.86 12.76
CA GLU A 125 -4.76 21.39 11.78
C GLU A 125 -4.13 21.01 10.45
N THR A 126 -3.40 21.94 9.82
CA THR A 126 -2.91 21.76 8.45
C THR A 126 -1.89 20.61 8.40
N THR A 127 -0.92 20.57 9.30
CA THR A 127 0.09 19.50 9.33
C THR A 127 -0.53 18.14 9.64
N LEU A 128 -1.46 18.07 10.59
CA LEU A 128 -2.20 16.85 10.92
C LEU A 128 -2.95 16.32 9.69
N LEU A 129 -3.67 17.19 8.98
CA LEU A 129 -4.39 16.82 7.77
C LEU A 129 -3.44 16.32 6.67
N VAL A 130 -2.25 16.92 6.50
CA VAL A 130 -1.24 16.45 5.53
C VAL A 130 -0.76 15.04 5.89
N LEU A 131 -0.41 14.81 7.15
CA LEU A 131 0.15 13.53 7.61
C LEU A 131 -0.86 12.39 7.53
N VAL A 132 -2.13 12.64 7.88
CA VAL A 132 -3.14 11.58 8.01
C VAL A 132 -3.92 11.34 6.72
N ASN A 133 -4.29 12.39 5.96
CA ASN A 133 -5.05 12.19 4.72
C ASN A 133 -4.25 11.37 3.70
N TYR A 134 -2.99 11.71 3.48
CA TYR A 134 -2.16 11.04 2.48
C TYR A 134 -1.91 9.58 2.86
N SER A 135 -1.51 9.35 4.11
CA SER A 135 -1.19 8.02 4.64
C SER A 135 -2.39 7.09 4.61
N THR A 136 -3.55 7.56 5.10
CA THR A 136 -4.81 6.81 5.08
C THR A 136 -5.26 6.49 3.65
N LEU A 137 -5.14 7.46 2.72
CA LEU A 137 -5.52 7.24 1.31
C LEU A 137 -4.66 6.16 0.64
N ILE A 138 -3.33 6.25 0.76
CA ILE A 138 -2.41 5.28 0.15
C ILE A 138 -2.62 3.89 0.76
N CYS A 139 -2.70 3.81 2.09
CA CYS A 139 -2.92 2.55 2.80
C CYS A 139 -4.24 1.89 2.36
N THR A 140 -5.30 2.69 2.23
CA THR A 140 -6.60 2.23 1.72
C THR A 140 -6.49 1.75 0.27
N ASN A 141 -5.82 2.49 -0.61
CA ASN A 141 -5.66 2.09 -2.00
C ASN A 141 -4.92 0.76 -2.11
N ALA A 142 -3.80 0.61 -1.39
CA ALA A 142 -3.03 -0.62 -1.32
C ALA A 142 -3.87 -1.80 -0.79
N CYS A 143 -4.68 -1.56 0.24
CA CYS A 143 -5.60 -2.55 0.78
C CYS A 143 -6.66 -2.97 -0.26
N ARG A 144 -7.19 -2.06 -1.08
CA ARG A 144 -8.13 -2.40 -2.17
C ARG A 144 -7.51 -3.34 -3.20
N PHE A 145 -6.25 -3.11 -3.60
CA PHE A 145 -5.51 -4.03 -4.48
C PHE A 145 -5.34 -5.41 -3.85
N ARG A 146 -4.96 -5.47 -2.56
CA ARG A 146 -4.87 -6.74 -1.82
C ARG A 146 -6.21 -7.45 -1.79
N VAL A 147 -7.28 -6.75 -1.41
CA VAL A 147 -8.66 -7.28 -1.39
C VAL A 147 -9.06 -7.82 -2.76
N ALA A 148 -8.75 -7.12 -3.86
CA ALA A 148 -9.05 -7.59 -5.22
C ALA A 148 -8.41 -8.96 -5.51
N CYS A 149 -7.18 -9.21 -5.03
CA CYS A 149 -6.53 -10.52 -5.18
C CYS A 149 -7.16 -11.63 -4.34
N ILE A 150 -7.73 -11.30 -3.17
CA ILE A 150 -8.21 -12.30 -2.20
C ILE A 150 -9.73 -12.36 -2.06
N TYR A 151 -10.47 -11.52 -2.80
CA TYR A 151 -11.91 -11.32 -2.59
C TYR A 151 -12.71 -12.64 -2.67
N GLN A 152 -12.39 -13.49 -3.65
CA GLN A 152 -13.04 -14.79 -3.78
C GLN A 152 -12.79 -15.69 -2.56
N GLN A 153 -11.58 -15.65 -1.99
CA GLN A 153 -11.25 -16.38 -0.76
C GLN A 153 -12.03 -15.82 0.44
N LEU A 154 -12.25 -14.50 0.51
CA LEU A 154 -13.06 -13.88 1.55
C LEU A 154 -14.54 -14.27 1.46
N VAL A 155 -15.10 -14.35 0.25
CA VAL A 155 -16.53 -14.71 0.04
C VAL A 155 -16.82 -16.18 0.35
N LEU A 156 -15.89 -17.08 0.05
CA LEU A 156 -16.08 -18.53 0.28
C LEU A 156 -15.94 -18.94 1.74
N ARG A 157 -15.58 -18.01 2.63
CA ARG A 157 -15.35 -18.30 4.05
C ARG A 157 -16.62 -18.16 4.88
N PRO A 158 -16.71 -18.88 6.01
CA PRO A 158 -17.75 -18.65 6.98
C PRO A 158 -17.64 -17.21 7.53
N PRO A 159 -18.78 -16.56 7.85
CA PRO A 159 -18.78 -15.22 8.41
C PRO A 159 -18.13 -15.18 9.79
N GLY A 160 -17.46 -14.06 10.09
CA GLY A 160 -16.77 -13.83 11.35
C GLY A 160 -15.26 -14.14 11.28
N PRO A 161 -14.48 -13.72 12.29
CA PRO A 161 -13.06 -13.95 12.32
C PRO A 161 -12.74 -15.45 12.36
N PRO A 162 -11.63 -15.89 11.71
CA PRO A 162 -11.11 -17.23 11.95
C PRO A 162 -10.79 -17.43 13.44
N ALA A 163 -10.81 -18.69 13.89
CA ALA A 163 -10.36 -19.03 15.25
C ALA A 163 -8.97 -18.45 15.50
N ALA A 164 -8.73 -17.89 16.69
CA ALA A 164 -7.51 -17.15 17.02
C ALA A 164 -6.22 -17.92 16.66
N GLN A 165 -6.21 -19.24 16.86
CA GLN A 165 -5.09 -20.13 16.55
C GLN A 165 -4.76 -20.23 15.05
N LYS A 166 -5.74 -19.99 14.17
CA LYS A 166 -5.58 -20.04 12.71
C LYS A 166 -5.41 -18.66 12.07
N MET A 167 -5.57 -17.57 12.84
CA MET A 167 -5.53 -16.21 12.31
C MET A 167 -4.20 -15.91 11.61
N ASP A 168 -3.10 -16.29 12.24
CA ASP A 168 -1.75 -15.99 11.74
C ASP A 168 -1.42 -16.75 10.44
N GLU A 169 -1.75 -18.05 10.40
CA GLU A 169 -1.62 -18.90 9.21
C GLU A 169 -2.48 -18.37 8.06
N THR A 170 -3.72 -18.01 8.36
CA THR A 170 -4.67 -17.46 7.40
C THR A 170 -4.17 -16.14 6.79
N ILE A 171 -3.69 -15.21 7.63
CA ILE A 171 -3.15 -13.93 7.15
C ILE A 171 -1.95 -14.17 6.26
N THR A 172 -1.10 -15.14 6.62
CA THR A 172 0.06 -15.51 5.81
C THR A 172 -0.38 -16.03 4.44
N GLU A 173 -1.36 -16.93 4.37
CA GLU A 173 -1.92 -17.44 3.11
C GLU A 173 -2.44 -16.31 2.20
N LEU A 174 -3.21 -15.37 2.77
CA LEU A 174 -3.75 -14.21 2.04
C LEU A 174 -2.67 -13.28 1.47
N LEU A 175 -1.56 -13.15 2.19
CA LEU A 175 -0.43 -12.31 1.78
C LEU A 175 0.50 -13.03 0.79
N THR A 176 0.58 -14.36 0.81
CA THR A 176 1.52 -15.14 -0.02
C THR A 176 0.92 -15.70 -1.30
N GLY A 177 -0.41 -15.79 -1.43
CA GLY A 177 -1.07 -16.38 -2.59
C GLY A 177 -0.78 -15.66 -3.92
N LYS A 178 -0.99 -14.34 -3.95
CA LYS A 178 -0.54 -13.45 -5.05
C LYS A 178 0.35 -12.37 -4.49
N ILE A 179 1.48 -12.13 -5.14
CA ILE A 179 2.46 -11.14 -4.68
C ILE A 179 2.14 -9.79 -5.31
N LEU A 180 2.11 -8.73 -4.49
CA LEU A 180 1.93 -7.35 -4.91
C LEU A 180 3.20 -6.56 -4.62
N LEU A 181 3.77 -5.92 -5.63
CA LEU A 181 5.00 -5.12 -5.52
C LEU A 181 4.72 -3.65 -5.87
N GLU A 182 5.21 -2.74 -5.02
CA GLU A 182 5.11 -1.30 -5.25
C GLU A 182 6.30 -0.84 -6.11
N LEU A 183 6.02 -0.41 -7.34
CA LEU A 183 7.01 -0.05 -8.37
C LEU A 183 6.84 1.41 -8.86
N GLY A 184 6.18 2.24 -8.07
CA GLY A 184 5.67 3.56 -8.44
C GLY A 184 6.58 4.74 -8.10
N LEU A 185 7.67 4.57 -7.34
CA LEU A 185 8.53 5.68 -6.86
C LEU A 185 8.80 6.78 -7.90
N ARG A 186 9.09 6.39 -9.15
CA ARG A 186 9.39 7.32 -10.27
C ARG A 186 8.24 8.25 -10.68
N ARG A 187 7.02 7.99 -10.24
CA ARG A 187 5.80 8.79 -10.50
C ARG A 187 5.20 9.40 -9.23
N ALA A 188 5.80 9.15 -8.07
CA ALA A 188 5.26 9.62 -6.81
C ALA A 188 5.33 11.15 -6.67
N GLN A 189 4.52 11.69 -5.76
CA GLN A 189 4.39 13.14 -5.54
C GLN A 189 5.56 13.68 -4.69
N GLY A 190 6.72 13.85 -5.33
CA GLY A 190 7.95 14.33 -4.69
C GLY A 190 8.64 13.27 -3.82
N VAL A 191 9.79 13.62 -3.24
CA VAL A 191 10.65 12.67 -2.49
C VAL A 191 9.94 12.13 -1.26
N ASN A 192 9.39 13.01 -0.42
CA ASN A 192 8.69 12.60 0.81
C ASN A 192 7.42 11.80 0.48
N GLY A 193 6.67 12.21 -0.56
CA GLY A 193 5.51 11.48 -1.06
C GLY A 193 5.89 10.07 -1.53
N GLY A 194 6.97 9.92 -2.29
CA GLY A 194 7.46 8.60 -2.73
C GLY A 194 7.87 7.68 -1.59
N ILE A 195 8.60 8.19 -0.59
CA ILE A 195 9.00 7.37 0.58
C ILE A 195 7.76 6.94 1.39
N ALA A 196 6.85 7.88 1.64
CA ALA A 196 5.61 7.61 2.35
C ALA A 196 4.70 6.66 1.58
N ALA A 197 4.55 6.85 0.26
CA ALA A 197 3.72 5.99 -0.59
C ALA A 197 4.15 4.53 -0.47
N SER A 198 5.45 4.27 -0.61
CA SER A 198 6.02 2.92 -0.48
C SER A 198 5.75 2.33 0.90
N GLU A 199 5.93 3.10 1.98
CA GLU A 199 5.72 2.65 3.36
C GLU A 199 4.25 2.24 3.62
N TYR A 200 3.32 3.12 3.26
CA TYR A 200 1.89 2.88 3.45
C TYR A 200 1.32 1.88 2.45
N ALA A 201 1.96 1.66 1.30
CA ALA A 201 1.61 0.57 0.40
C ALA A 201 1.91 -0.80 1.02
N ILE A 202 3.08 -0.96 1.65
CA ILE A 202 3.38 -2.18 2.41
C ILE A 202 2.38 -2.33 3.55
N MET A 203 2.13 -1.27 4.33
CA MET A 203 1.15 -1.29 5.42
C MET A 203 -0.23 -1.77 4.94
N GLY A 204 -0.70 -1.32 3.77
CA GLY A 204 -2.01 -1.70 3.24
C GLY A 204 -2.09 -3.13 2.67
N GLY A 205 -0.96 -3.82 2.44
CA GLY A 205 -0.97 -5.22 2.00
C GLY A 205 -0.03 -5.58 0.84
N PHE A 206 0.85 -4.68 0.40
CA PHE A 206 1.88 -5.01 -0.59
C PHE A 206 3.06 -5.77 0.05
N ASN A 207 3.66 -6.69 -0.70
CA ASN A 207 4.72 -7.58 -0.20
C ASN A 207 6.11 -6.96 -0.27
N GLY A 208 6.34 -6.02 -1.18
CA GLY A 208 7.67 -5.42 -1.38
C GLY A 208 7.59 -4.12 -2.16
N THR A 209 8.69 -3.35 -2.11
CA THR A 209 8.83 -2.07 -2.80
C THR A 209 10.16 -2.02 -3.56
N SER A 210 10.16 -1.35 -4.71
CA SER A 210 11.38 -0.97 -5.44
C SER A 210 12.14 0.19 -4.81
N ASN A 211 11.54 0.91 -3.86
CA ASN A 211 12.16 2.01 -3.16
C ASN A 211 13.17 1.49 -2.13
N ILE A 212 14.45 1.48 -2.51
CA ILE A 212 15.57 1.02 -1.67
C ILE A 212 15.63 1.77 -0.33
N PHE A 213 15.36 3.08 -0.33
CA PHE A 213 15.40 3.87 0.89
C PHE A 213 14.29 3.44 1.85
N THR A 214 13.06 3.30 1.37
CA THR A 214 11.95 2.81 2.19
C THR A 214 12.21 1.38 2.66
N ALA A 215 12.63 0.47 1.78
CA ALA A 215 12.93 -0.91 2.14
C ALA A 215 13.96 -0.99 3.28
N LYS A 216 15.06 -0.22 3.18
CA LYS A 216 16.04 -0.09 4.27
C LYS A 216 15.40 0.44 5.56
N LYS A 217 14.58 1.49 5.48
CA LYS A 217 13.93 2.11 6.64
C LYS A 217 13.04 1.12 7.40
N ILE A 218 12.32 0.26 6.70
CA ILE A 218 11.32 -0.64 7.29
C ILE A 218 11.81 -2.09 7.44
N GLY A 219 13.09 -2.37 7.16
CA GLY A 219 13.70 -3.69 7.33
C GLY A 219 13.30 -4.72 6.26
N LEU A 220 12.99 -4.29 5.04
CA LEU A 220 12.70 -5.17 3.90
C LEU A 220 13.88 -5.30 2.95
N VAL A 221 13.92 -6.43 2.24
CA VAL A 221 14.75 -6.58 1.05
C VAL A 221 14.03 -5.87 -0.10
N PRO A 222 14.64 -4.86 -0.76
CA PRO A 222 14.03 -4.19 -1.89
C PRO A 222 13.86 -5.17 -3.06
N VAL A 223 12.80 -4.98 -3.83
CA VAL A 223 12.51 -5.81 -5.01
C VAL A 223 12.81 -5.05 -6.29
N GLY A 224 13.28 -5.75 -7.30
CA GLY A 224 13.56 -5.17 -8.60
C GLY A 224 13.90 -6.25 -9.62
N THR A 225 13.79 -5.88 -10.88
CA THR A 225 14.25 -6.70 -12.01
C THR A 225 15.15 -5.81 -12.89
N MET A 226 15.33 -6.17 -14.15
CA MET A 226 15.93 -5.29 -15.15
C MET A 226 14.93 -4.26 -15.73
N ALA A 227 15.46 -3.27 -16.45
CA ALA A 227 14.71 -2.26 -17.19
C ALA A 227 15.02 -2.34 -18.69
N HIS A 228 14.10 -1.87 -19.54
CA HIS A 228 14.30 -1.85 -21.00
C HIS A 228 15.60 -1.13 -21.41
N SER A 229 15.98 -0.05 -20.71
CA SER A 229 17.22 0.68 -20.98
C SER A 229 18.48 -0.19 -20.87
N PHE A 230 18.50 -1.18 -19.98
CA PHE A 230 19.62 -2.12 -19.86
C PHE A 230 19.67 -3.05 -21.07
N ILE A 231 18.53 -3.62 -21.48
CA ILE A 231 18.45 -4.50 -22.65
C ILE A 231 18.84 -3.74 -23.92
N LEU A 232 18.29 -2.55 -24.12
CA LEU A 232 18.57 -1.68 -25.28
C LEU A 232 20.00 -1.16 -25.33
N SER A 233 20.73 -1.16 -24.21
CA SER A 233 22.15 -0.76 -24.20
C SER A 233 23.08 -1.81 -24.79
N MET A 234 22.61 -3.05 -24.98
CA MET A 234 23.39 -4.11 -25.58
C MET A 234 23.39 -3.97 -27.10
N MET A 235 24.59 -3.89 -27.67
CA MET A 235 24.77 -3.68 -29.12
C MET A 235 25.24 -4.93 -29.86
N HIS A 236 25.75 -5.94 -29.14
CA HIS A 236 26.45 -7.07 -29.74
C HIS A 236 25.78 -8.41 -29.39
N PRO A 237 25.77 -9.39 -30.32
CA PRO A 237 25.38 -10.75 -30.04
C PRO A 237 26.37 -11.44 -29.09
N PRO A 238 26.01 -12.56 -28.43
CA PRO A 238 26.87 -13.18 -27.43
C PRO A 238 28.24 -13.62 -27.97
N ALA A 239 28.32 -14.01 -29.25
CA ALA A 239 29.58 -14.38 -29.88
C ALA A 239 30.57 -13.21 -29.99
N GLU A 240 30.09 -12.01 -30.31
CA GLU A 240 30.92 -10.79 -30.34
C GLU A 240 31.20 -10.27 -28.94
N LEU A 241 30.25 -10.45 -28.00
CA LEU A 241 30.43 -10.15 -26.59
C LEU A 241 31.64 -10.91 -26.01
N LEU A 242 31.76 -12.20 -26.32
CA LEU A 242 32.88 -13.05 -25.91
C LEU A 242 34.25 -12.60 -26.45
N ASN A 243 34.27 -11.84 -27.55
CA ASN A 243 35.50 -11.30 -28.16
C ASN A 243 35.86 -9.91 -27.61
N SER A 244 34.88 -9.17 -27.11
CA SER A 244 35.04 -7.77 -26.66
C SER A 244 35.24 -7.63 -25.15
N ILE A 245 34.90 -8.65 -24.37
CA ILE A 245 35.00 -8.61 -22.91
C ILE A 245 36.37 -9.16 -22.45
N ASP A 246 37.13 -8.32 -21.76
CA ASP A 246 38.28 -8.75 -20.98
C ASP A 246 37.80 -9.58 -19.77
N GLU A 247 38.30 -10.82 -19.63
CA GLU A 247 37.93 -11.73 -18.53
C GLU A 247 38.23 -11.13 -17.15
N GLN A 248 39.18 -10.19 -17.05
CA GLN A 248 39.43 -9.47 -15.80
C GLN A 248 38.23 -8.61 -15.36
N THR A 249 37.39 -8.17 -16.30
CA THR A 249 36.23 -7.29 -16.03
C THR A 249 35.18 -7.98 -15.16
N PHE A 250 34.93 -9.27 -15.37
CA PHE A 250 33.98 -10.04 -14.56
C PHE A 250 34.59 -10.65 -13.31
N GLY A 251 35.93 -10.70 -13.24
CA GLY A 251 36.66 -11.19 -12.07
C GLY A 251 36.29 -12.63 -11.70
N GLN A 252 36.23 -12.90 -10.39
CA GLN A 252 35.82 -14.21 -9.89
C GLN A 252 34.32 -14.43 -10.02
N SER A 253 33.93 -15.67 -10.31
CA SER A 253 32.53 -16.07 -10.41
C SER A 253 31.75 -15.71 -9.14
N PRO A 254 30.60 -15.03 -9.24
CA PRO A 254 29.80 -14.67 -8.06
C PRO A 254 29.24 -15.91 -7.34
N VAL A 255 29.09 -17.03 -8.06
CA VAL A 255 28.76 -18.34 -7.51
C VAL A 255 29.65 -19.36 -8.20
N GLY A 256 30.50 -20.06 -7.45
CA GLY A 256 31.51 -20.96 -8.03
C GLY A 256 30.98 -21.99 -9.04
N ALA A 257 29.72 -22.41 -8.90
CA ALA A 257 29.06 -23.34 -9.82
C ALA A 257 28.85 -22.78 -11.26
N LEU A 258 28.85 -21.45 -11.46
CA LEU A 258 28.69 -20.83 -12.78
C LEU A 258 29.98 -20.82 -13.60
N GLY A 259 31.14 -20.99 -12.97
CA GLY A 259 32.44 -20.88 -13.64
C GLY A 259 32.74 -19.45 -14.13
N SER A 260 33.66 -19.34 -15.10
CA SER A 260 33.99 -18.06 -15.73
C SER A 260 32.82 -17.54 -16.57
N PHE A 261 32.76 -16.21 -16.77
CA PHE A 261 31.74 -15.59 -17.62
C PHE A 261 31.76 -16.18 -19.04
N ARG A 262 32.96 -16.37 -19.60
CA ARG A 262 33.14 -17.00 -20.93
C ARG A 262 32.48 -18.36 -20.99
N ASN A 263 32.78 -19.24 -20.03
CA ASN A 263 32.18 -20.57 -19.97
C ASN A 263 30.66 -20.48 -19.85
N PHE A 264 30.13 -19.61 -18.98
CA PHE A 264 28.68 -19.43 -18.82
C PHE A 264 28.00 -18.97 -20.13
N ALA A 265 28.58 -18.01 -20.84
CA ALA A 265 28.05 -17.54 -22.12
C ALA A 265 28.14 -18.61 -23.23
N GLU A 266 29.23 -19.40 -23.29
CA GLU A 266 29.36 -20.53 -24.20
C GLU A 266 28.34 -21.63 -23.89
N ARG A 267 28.05 -21.92 -22.61
CA ARG A 267 26.96 -22.83 -22.22
C ARG A 267 25.60 -22.30 -22.65
N CYS A 268 25.33 -21.00 -22.55
CA CYS A 268 24.12 -20.40 -23.10
C CYS A 268 24.02 -20.62 -24.61
N LEU A 269 25.10 -20.40 -25.38
CA LEU A 269 25.10 -20.67 -26.82
C LEU A 269 24.88 -22.15 -27.15
N HIS A 270 25.39 -23.06 -26.32
CA HIS A 270 25.12 -24.50 -26.44
C HIS A 270 23.63 -24.82 -26.23
N TRP A 271 23.02 -24.30 -25.16
CA TRP A 271 21.58 -24.46 -24.90
C TRP A 271 20.71 -23.84 -25.98
N ARG A 272 21.13 -22.71 -26.57
CA ARG A 272 20.49 -22.16 -27.78
C ARG A 272 20.47 -23.16 -28.92
N GLY A 273 21.58 -23.87 -29.17
CA GLY A 273 21.62 -24.94 -30.17
C GLY A 273 20.63 -26.06 -29.90
N ILE A 274 20.49 -26.50 -28.65
CA ILE A 274 19.56 -27.58 -28.26
C ILE A 274 18.10 -27.13 -28.39
N LEU A 275 17.77 -25.94 -27.89
CA LEU A 275 16.39 -25.46 -27.81
C LEU A 275 15.88 -24.93 -29.16
N CYS A 276 16.76 -24.43 -30.04
CA CYS A 276 16.35 -23.60 -31.17
C CYS A 276 16.79 -24.08 -32.58
N ALA A 277 17.44 -25.23 -32.75
CA ALA A 277 18.00 -25.62 -34.06
C ALA A 277 17.20 -26.70 -34.84
N SER A 278 16.94 -26.51 -36.15
CA SER A 278 17.85 -27.03 -37.21
C SER A 278 17.55 -26.56 -38.66
N ARG A 279 18.61 -26.24 -39.44
CA ARG A 279 18.83 -26.73 -40.83
C ARG A 279 20.26 -26.56 -41.38
N ASP A 280 21.09 -25.62 -40.92
CA ASP A 280 22.32 -25.25 -41.67
C ASP A 280 23.60 -25.07 -40.82
N GLU A 281 23.96 -26.02 -39.96
CA GLU A 281 25.35 -26.11 -39.44
C GLU A 281 26.11 -27.28 -40.11
N PRO A 282 27.19 -27.01 -40.88
CA PRO A 282 27.97 -28.06 -41.54
C PRO A 282 28.66 -29.03 -40.56
N ALA A 283 28.91 -28.62 -39.32
CA ALA A 283 29.75 -29.33 -38.37
C ALA A 283 29.08 -30.54 -37.69
N MET A 284 27.74 -30.66 -37.73
CA MET A 284 27.00 -31.76 -37.07
C MET A 284 26.54 -32.89 -38.02
N LYS A 285 27.11 -32.98 -39.24
CA LYS A 285 26.71 -33.98 -40.25
C LYS A 285 27.12 -35.44 -39.95
N GLN A 286 27.88 -35.74 -38.90
CA GLN A 286 28.43 -37.10 -38.72
C GLN A 286 27.82 -37.97 -37.63
N LYS A 287 26.90 -37.50 -36.79
CA LYS A 287 26.17 -38.39 -35.86
C LYS A 287 24.81 -37.80 -35.50
N LEU A 288 23.81 -37.95 -36.37
CA LEU A 288 22.43 -38.22 -35.95
C LEU A 288 21.60 -38.80 -37.10
N ILE A 289 20.59 -39.55 -36.66
CA ILE A 289 19.74 -40.53 -37.34
C ILE A 289 19.08 -39.99 -38.62
N ARG A 290 19.03 -40.83 -39.67
CA ARG A 290 18.44 -40.54 -40.98
C ARG A 290 16.93 -40.25 -40.86
N ARG A 291 16.47 -39.27 -41.63
CA ARG A 291 15.06 -39.06 -42.00
C ARG A 291 14.50 -40.31 -42.69
N THR A 292 13.71 -41.12 -41.99
CA THR A 292 12.66 -41.95 -42.61
C THR A 292 11.36 -42.06 -41.81
N ASP A 293 11.24 -41.45 -40.62
CA ASP A 293 10.05 -41.64 -39.77
C ASP A 293 9.28 -40.32 -39.53
N LEU A 294 9.05 -39.53 -40.59
CA LEU A 294 8.28 -38.26 -40.53
C LEU A 294 6.92 -38.33 -41.26
N GLU A 295 6.25 -39.48 -41.16
CA GLU A 295 4.81 -39.57 -41.37
C GLU A 295 4.23 -40.41 -40.22
N GLY A 296 3.86 -39.76 -39.10
CA GLY A 296 3.23 -40.52 -38.02
C GLY A 296 3.12 -39.91 -36.61
N ASP A 297 3.46 -38.64 -36.35
CA ASP A 297 3.15 -38.05 -35.04
C ASP A 297 2.81 -36.55 -35.17
N SER A 298 1.52 -36.23 -35.12
CA SER A 298 0.96 -34.89 -35.25
C SER A 298 0.91 -34.11 -33.92
N SER A 299 1.71 -34.49 -32.93
CA SER A 299 1.65 -33.92 -31.57
C SER A 299 2.58 -32.71 -31.33
N GLY A 300 3.54 -32.41 -32.21
CA GLY A 300 4.38 -31.20 -32.10
C GLY A 300 5.28 -31.13 -30.86
N ASP A 301 5.52 -32.27 -30.20
CA ASP A 301 6.22 -32.43 -28.92
C ASP A 301 7.61 -33.07 -29.12
N HIS A 302 8.45 -32.42 -29.92
CA HIS A 302 9.83 -32.86 -30.18
C HIS A 302 10.79 -31.67 -30.09
N LEU A 303 12.07 -31.91 -29.79
CA LEU A 303 13.11 -30.89 -29.95
C LEU A 303 13.47 -30.72 -31.44
N PRO A 304 13.87 -29.51 -31.88
CA PRO A 304 13.99 -28.26 -31.10
C PRO A 304 12.64 -27.69 -30.66
N LEU A 305 12.62 -27.00 -29.52
CA LEU A 305 11.42 -26.32 -29.00
C LEU A 305 10.96 -25.20 -29.97
N TYR A 306 11.93 -24.53 -30.59
CA TYR A 306 11.73 -23.55 -31.66
C TYR A 306 12.55 -23.98 -32.89
N PRO A 307 11.93 -24.29 -34.04
CA PRO A 307 12.66 -24.82 -35.20
C PRO A 307 13.75 -23.91 -35.77
N ALA A 308 13.61 -22.59 -35.59
CA ALA A 308 14.60 -21.59 -35.95
C ALA A 308 14.68 -20.53 -34.84
N TYR A 309 15.89 -20.13 -34.48
CA TYR A 309 16.12 -19.02 -33.56
C TYR A 309 15.81 -17.69 -34.27
N LEU A 310 14.76 -16.99 -33.80
CA LEU A 310 14.34 -15.67 -34.30
C LEU A 310 14.47 -14.58 -33.24
N GLY A 311 15.10 -14.89 -32.10
CA GLY A 311 15.25 -13.96 -30.99
C GLY A 311 16.29 -12.88 -31.26
N ASN A 312 16.12 -11.73 -30.63
CA ASN A 312 17.10 -10.66 -30.65
C ASN A 312 18.38 -11.10 -29.92
N GLU A 313 19.52 -11.14 -30.60
CA GLU A 313 20.77 -11.61 -30.01
C GLU A 313 21.36 -10.64 -28.98
N SER A 314 21.14 -9.34 -29.12
CA SER A 314 21.56 -8.36 -28.12
C SER A 314 20.76 -8.47 -26.82
N GLU A 315 19.47 -8.83 -26.92
CA GLU A 315 18.65 -9.18 -25.75
C GLU A 315 19.17 -10.44 -25.04
N LEU A 316 19.58 -11.46 -25.80
CA LEU A 316 20.24 -12.64 -25.24
C LEU A 316 21.52 -12.27 -24.50
N SER A 317 22.37 -11.40 -25.07
CA SER A 317 23.55 -10.86 -24.39
C SER A 317 23.20 -10.17 -23.07
N ALA A 318 22.13 -9.36 -23.05
CA ALA A 318 21.66 -8.69 -21.84
C ALA A 318 21.28 -9.72 -20.75
N PHE A 319 20.54 -10.76 -21.11
CA PHE A 319 20.12 -11.80 -20.17
C PHE A 319 21.29 -12.61 -19.65
N ILE A 320 22.26 -12.96 -20.50
CA ILE A 320 23.49 -13.67 -20.09
C ILE A 320 24.25 -12.85 -19.04
N ILE A 321 24.49 -11.56 -19.32
CA ILE A 321 25.20 -10.66 -18.39
C ILE A 321 24.43 -10.55 -17.07
N TYR A 322 23.12 -10.33 -17.13
CA TYR A 322 22.32 -10.14 -15.92
C TYR A 322 22.23 -11.42 -15.09
N ALA A 323 22.02 -12.57 -15.71
CA ALA A 323 21.99 -13.86 -15.02
C ALA A 323 23.33 -14.21 -14.38
N TYR A 324 24.45 -13.90 -15.04
CA TYR A 324 25.77 -14.14 -14.48
C TYR A 324 26.04 -13.23 -13.27
N THR A 325 25.71 -11.94 -13.38
CA THR A 325 25.98 -10.94 -12.33
C THR A 325 24.99 -11.01 -11.15
N HIS A 326 23.76 -11.47 -11.38
CA HIS A 326 22.68 -11.53 -10.40
C HIS A 326 21.98 -12.91 -10.37
N PRO A 327 22.72 -14.00 -10.12
CA PRO A 327 22.24 -15.36 -10.36
C PRO A 327 21.09 -15.81 -9.45
N HIS A 328 20.95 -15.22 -8.26
CA HIS A 328 19.87 -15.55 -7.32
C HIS A 328 18.61 -14.69 -7.47
N SER A 329 18.62 -13.69 -8.36
CA SER A 329 17.52 -12.74 -8.56
C SER A 329 17.23 -12.49 -10.05
N PHE A 330 17.57 -13.44 -10.92
CA PHE A 330 17.36 -13.31 -12.36
C PHE A 330 15.87 -13.40 -12.71
N THR A 331 15.27 -12.25 -13.01
CA THR A 331 13.93 -12.12 -13.58
C THR A 331 14.03 -11.41 -14.94
N ALA A 332 13.80 -12.12 -16.04
CA ALA A 332 13.97 -11.59 -17.39
C ALA A 332 12.78 -10.75 -17.86
N LEU A 333 13.05 -9.56 -18.41
CA LEU A 333 12.02 -8.68 -19.00
C LEU A 333 11.80 -9.05 -20.46
N LEU A 334 10.65 -9.66 -20.78
CA LEU A 334 10.47 -10.36 -22.06
C LEU A 334 10.07 -9.45 -23.23
N ASP A 335 9.45 -8.32 -22.96
CA ASP A 335 8.70 -7.54 -23.94
C ASP A 335 9.46 -6.32 -24.48
N THR A 336 10.79 -6.41 -24.57
CA THR A 336 11.58 -5.33 -25.19
C THR A 336 11.47 -5.35 -26.72
N TYR A 337 11.47 -6.55 -27.33
CA TYR A 337 11.33 -6.71 -28.78
C TYR A 337 10.08 -7.54 -29.14
N ASP A 338 10.05 -8.79 -28.71
CA ASP A 338 8.90 -9.69 -28.85
C ASP A 338 8.85 -10.64 -27.65
N PRO A 339 7.76 -10.64 -26.85
CA PRO A 339 7.68 -11.44 -25.62
C PRO A 339 7.87 -12.94 -25.81
N LEU A 340 7.35 -13.52 -26.90
CA LEU A 340 7.29 -14.98 -27.09
C LEU A 340 8.38 -15.49 -28.02
N ASN A 341 8.69 -14.73 -29.07
CA ASN A 341 9.61 -15.09 -30.13
C ASN A 341 11.06 -14.64 -29.84
N SER A 342 11.24 -13.69 -28.92
CA SER A 342 12.56 -13.22 -28.50
C SER A 342 12.78 -13.43 -27.01
N GLY A 343 12.06 -12.70 -26.16
CA GLY A 343 12.31 -12.66 -24.73
C GLY A 343 12.17 -14.04 -24.08
N LEU A 344 11.06 -14.74 -24.30
CA LEU A 344 10.83 -16.06 -23.71
C LEU A 344 11.85 -17.10 -24.20
N MET A 345 12.20 -17.08 -25.49
CA MET A 345 13.24 -17.97 -26.02
C MET A 345 14.59 -17.71 -25.34
N ASN A 346 14.99 -16.44 -25.29
CA ASN A 346 16.24 -16.00 -24.67
C ASN A 346 16.29 -16.34 -23.17
N PHE A 347 15.18 -16.19 -22.47
CA PHE A 347 15.07 -16.59 -21.08
C PHE A 347 15.29 -18.10 -20.91
N LEU A 348 14.65 -18.95 -21.73
CA LEU A 348 14.79 -20.41 -21.61
C LEU A 348 16.23 -20.87 -21.84
N ILE A 349 16.94 -20.26 -22.79
CA ILE A 349 18.36 -20.52 -23.05
C ILE A 349 19.20 -20.28 -21.80
N VAL A 350 19.03 -19.11 -21.18
CA VAL A 350 19.78 -18.73 -19.98
C VAL A 350 19.34 -19.56 -18.77
N ALA A 351 18.03 -19.82 -18.63
CA ALA A 351 17.46 -20.62 -17.56
C ALA A 351 18.00 -22.05 -17.55
N CYS A 352 18.10 -22.71 -18.71
CA CYS A 352 18.68 -24.06 -18.79
C CYS A 352 20.15 -24.06 -18.34
N THR A 353 20.92 -23.04 -18.73
CA THR A 353 22.31 -22.88 -18.30
C THR A 353 22.43 -22.68 -16.78
N MET A 354 21.58 -21.84 -16.19
CA MET A 354 21.56 -21.65 -14.74
C MET A 354 21.19 -22.93 -13.99
N LEU A 355 20.15 -23.64 -14.47
CA LEU A 355 19.67 -24.88 -13.84
C LEU A 355 20.68 -26.03 -13.95
N GLU A 356 21.43 -26.07 -15.05
CA GLU A 356 22.58 -26.96 -15.20
C GLU A 356 23.68 -26.67 -14.17
N ALA A 357 23.93 -25.40 -13.87
CA ALA A 357 24.81 -24.99 -12.77
C ALA A 357 24.18 -25.14 -11.37
N GLY A 358 22.97 -25.69 -11.27
CA GLY A 358 22.26 -25.90 -10.00
C GLY A 358 21.60 -24.64 -9.41
N ILE A 359 21.51 -23.56 -10.17
CA ILE A 359 20.93 -22.27 -9.75
C ILE A 359 19.57 -22.08 -10.41
N SER A 360 18.53 -21.79 -9.62
CA SER A 360 17.20 -21.52 -10.16
C SER A 360 17.07 -20.06 -10.60
N PRO A 361 16.60 -19.78 -11.83
CA PRO A 361 16.14 -18.44 -12.18
C PRO A 361 14.89 -18.08 -11.36
N THR A 362 14.69 -16.78 -11.10
CA THR A 362 13.54 -16.30 -10.33
C THR A 362 12.26 -16.28 -11.17
N GLY A 363 12.36 -15.89 -12.44
CA GLY A 363 11.23 -15.91 -13.35
C GLY A 363 11.31 -14.92 -14.50
N VAL A 364 10.16 -14.41 -14.93
CA VAL A 364 10.03 -13.49 -16.07
C VAL A 364 9.10 -12.33 -15.74
N ARG A 365 9.27 -11.19 -16.43
CA ARG A 365 8.42 -10.00 -16.34
C ARG A 365 7.85 -9.62 -17.71
N LEU A 366 6.55 -9.32 -17.73
CA LEU A 366 5.82 -8.72 -18.85
C LEU A 366 5.34 -7.32 -18.44
N ASP A 367 5.60 -6.27 -19.23
CA ASP A 367 5.20 -4.88 -18.94
C ASP A 367 4.12 -4.34 -19.89
N SER A 368 3.76 -5.10 -20.93
CA SER A 368 2.85 -4.68 -21.99
C SER A 368 2.19 -5.87 -22.72
N GLY A 369 1.23 -5.56 -23.58
CA GLY A 369 0.47 -6.53 -24.37
C GLY A 369 -0.70 -7.16 -23.61
N ASP A 370 -1.26 -8.24 -24.17
CA ASP A 370 -2.31 -9.02 -23.50
C ASP A 370 -1.70 -9.89 -22.41
N LEU A 371 -1.65 -9.36 -21.18
CA LEU A 371 -1.02 -10.00 -20.03
C LEU A 371 -1.64 -11.36 -19.69
N ALA A 372 -2.96 -11.53 -19.92
CA ALA A 372 -3.63 -12.79 -19.66
C ALA A 372 -3.15 -13.87 -20.63
N TYR A 373 -3.23 -13.58 -21.93
CA TYR A 373 -2.75 -14.47 -22.99
C TYR A 373 -1.27 -14.78 -22.85
N LEU A 374 -0.43 -13.73 -22.68
CA LEU A 374 1.02 -13.87 -22.61
C LEU A 374 1.44 -14.69 -21.39
N SER A 375 0.83 -14.48 -20.22
CA SER A 375 1.15 -15.28 -19.02
C SER A 375 0.85 -16.77 -19.22
N GLN A 376 -0.28 -17.10 -19.84
CA GLN A 376 -0.64 -18.49 -20.14
C GLN A 376 0.34 -19.09 -21.14
N LYS A 377 0.69 -18.37 -22.21
CA LYS A 377 1.67 -18.83 -23.20
C LYS A 377 3.04 -19.08 -22.57
N VAL A 378 3.53 -18.19 -21.71
CA VAL A 378 4.77 -18.39 -20.95
C VAL A 378 4.69 -19.69 -20.15
N ARG A 379 3.62 -19.91 -19.37
CA ARG A 379 3.47 -21.11 -18.54
C ARG A 379 3.35 -22.39 -19.37
N THR A 380 2.62 -22.37 -20.48
CA THR A 380 2.52 -23.50 -21.42
C THR A 380 3.88 -23.83 -22.01
N THR A 381 4.65 -22.83 -22.42
CA THR A 381 6.00 -23.03 -22.96
C THR A 381 6.97 -23.55 -21.90
N PHE A 382 6.88 -23.10 -20.64
CA PHE A 382 7.65 -23.69 -19.53
C PHE A 382 7.35 -25.18 -19.38
N ASN A 383 6.07 -25.56 -19.33
CA ASN A 383 5.66 -26.96 -19.21
C ASN A 383 6.16 -27.81 -20.39
N LYS A 384 6.08 -27.26 -21.61
CA LYS A 384 6.60 -27.92 -22.82
C LYS A 384 8.12 -28.10 -22.73
N CYS A 385 8.85 -27.06 -22.33
CA CYS A 385 10.30 -27.11 -22.15
C CYS A 385 10.70 -28.16 -21.10
N ILE A 386 10.01 -28.19 -19.95
CA ILE A 386 10.24 -29.20 -18.90
C ILE A 386 10.08 -30.61 -19.47
N LYS A 387 8.95 -30.88 -20.14
CA LYS A 387 8.68 -32.20 -20.74
C LYS A 387 9.78 -32.64 -21.70
N LEU A 388 10.21 -31.74 -22.60
CA LEU A 388 11.16 -32.05 -23.66
C LEU A 388 12.62 -32.14 -23.18
N VAL A 389 12.99 -31.36 -22.17
CA VAL A 389 14.39 -31.21 -21.71
C VAL A 389 14.70 -32.10 -20.50
N THR A 390 13.70 -32.65 -19.80
CA THR A 390 13.90 -33.56 -18.65
C THR A 390 14.90 -34.71 -18.94
N PRO A 391 14.90 -35.36 -20.12
CA PRO A 391 15.88 -36.39 -20.44
C PRO A 391 17.34 -35.90 -20.52
N ILE A 392 17.55 -34.59 -20.70
CA ILE A 392 18.86 -33.95 -20.89
C ILE A 392 19.32 -33.27 -19.59
N LEU A 393 18.41 -32.61 -18.88
CA LEU A 393 18.70 -31.84 -17.66
C LEU A 393 17.70 -32.21 -16.55
N ALA A 394 18.17 -33.00 -15.58
CA ALA A 394 17.33 -33.52 -14.50
C ALA A 394 16.62 -32.43 -13.67
N ASN A 395 17.30 -31.29 -13.43
CA ASN A 395 16.76 -30.20 -12.61
C ASN A 395 15.85 -29.22 -13.37
N ILE A 396 15.53 -29.47 -14.65
CA ILE A 396 14.69 -28.56 -15.46
C ILE A 396 13.30 -28.35 -14.84
N GLY A 397 12.80 -29.32 -14.05
CA GLY A 397 11.51 -29.23 -13.37
C GLY A 397 11.35 -27.98 -12.50
N LYS A 398 12.45 -27.40 -11.99
CA LYS A 398 12.42 -26.14 -11.22
C LYS A 398 11.96 -24.93 -12.05
N LEU A 399 11.91 -25.03 -13.38
CA LEU A 399 11.30 -24.01 -14.23
C LEU A 399 9.79 -23.82 -13.91
N ALA A 400 9.12 -24.84 -13.36
CA ALA A 400 7.73 -24.71 -12.91
C ALA A 400 7.58 -23.72 -11.75
N GLU A 401 8.62 -23.52 -10.94
CA GLU A 401 8.64 -22.59 -9.79
C GLU A 401 8.92 -21.13 -10.21
N CYS A 402 9.34 -20.91 -11.46
CA CYS A 402 9.58 -19.57 -11.98
C CYS A 402 8.31 -18.73 -11.94
N ARG A 403 8.43 -17.53 -11.37
CA ARG A 403 7.32 -16.59 -11.23
C ARG A 403 7.07 -15.83 -12.52
N ILE A 404 5.81 -15.62 -12.84
CA ILE A 404 5.39 -14.70 -13.90
C ILE A 404 4.98 -13.39 -13.24
N VAL A 405 5.82 -12.37 -13.42
CA VAL A 405 5.61 -11.01 -12.96
C VAL A 405 4.96 -10.21 -14.08
N VAL A 406 3.95 -9.42 -13.74
CA VAL A 406 3.39 -8.43 -14.68
C VAL A 406 3.52 -7.02 -14.10
N SER A 407 3.77 -6.05 -14.96
CA SER A 407 3.70 -4.62 -14.67
C SER A 407 3.09 -3.90 -15.88
N GLY A 408 3.02 -2.56 -15.84
CA GLY A 408 2.44 -1.76 -16.92
C GLY A 408 1.02 -1.30 -16.61
N ASP A 409 0.90 -0.07 -16.08
CA ASP A 409 -0.38 0.62 -15.81
C ASP A 409 -1.49 -0.18 -15.10
N ILE A 410 -1.11 -1.19 -14.31
CA ILE A 410 -2.05 -2.01 -13.53
C ILE A 410 -2.88 -1.12 -12.60
N ASP A 411 -4.19 -1.14 -12.79
CA ASP A 411 -5.19 -0.62 -11.86
C ASP A 411 -6.03 -1.77 -11.27
N ILE A 412 -7.03 -1.44 -10.45
CA ILE A 412 -7.87 -2.45 -9.80
C ILE A 412 -8.76 -3.17 -10.80
N GLU A 413 -9.27 -2.49 -11.83
CA GLU A 413 -10.17 -3.11 -12.82
C GLU A 413 -9.42 -4.15 -13.64
N LEU A 414 -8.23 -3.80 -14.14
CA LEU A 414 -7.35 -4.72 -14.86
C LEU A 414 -6.93 -5.89 -13.96
N LEU A 415 -6.52 -5.62 -12.71
CA LEU A 415 -6.17 -6.68 -11.75
C LEU A 415 -7.33 -7.66 -11.55
N MET A 416 -8.54 -7.17 -11.33
CA MET A 416 -9.73 -8.01 -11.13
C MET A 416 -10.05 -8.83 -12.38
N GLY A 417 -9.91 -8.25 -13.58
CA GLY A 417 -10.05 -8.98 -14.85
C GLY A 417 -9.07 -10.16 -14.95
N LEU A 418 -7.78 -9.88 -14.71
CA LEU A 418 -6.71 -10.90 -14.75
C LEU A 418 -6.89 -12.00 -13.69
N MET A 419 -7.43 -11.65 -12.52
CA MET A 419 -7.74 -12.64 -11.47
C MET A 419 -8.92 -13.53 -11.86
N LYS A 420 -9.95 -12.98 -12.50
CA LYS A 420 -11.15 -13.71 -12.93
C LYS A 420 -10.88 -14.69 -14.07
N GLU A 421 -10.00 -14.32 -15.00
CA GLU A 421 -9.64 -15.14 -16.16
C GLU A 421 -8.77 -16.37 -15.82
N GLY A 422 -8.32 -16.52 -14.57
CA GLY A 422 -7.49 -17.64 -14.15
C GLY A 422 -6.10 -17.63 -14.81
N THR A 423 -5.49 -16.44 -14.87
CA THR A 423 -4.17 -16.24 -15.48
C THR A 423 -3.04 -16.97 -14.73
N ALA A 424 -1.93 -17.21 -15.43
CA ALA A 424 -0.74 -17.83 -14.85
C ALA A 424 0.18 -16.84 -14.10
N ILE A 425 -0.33 -15.64 -13.81
CA ILE A 425 0.41 -14.53 -13.19
C ILE A 425 0.59 -14.79 -11.71
N ASP A 426 1.82 -14.68 -11.20
CA ASP A 426 2.14 -14.92 -9.79
C ASP A 426 2.33 -13.61 -9.01
N THR A 427 2.79 -12.56 -9.70
CA THR A 427 3.19 -11.29 -9.09
C THR A 427 2.71 -10.10 -9.92
N PHE A 428 2.13 -9.09 -9.28
CA PHE A 428 1.71 -7.85 -9.90
C PHE A 428 2.54 -6.67 -9.38
N GLY A 429 3.21 -5.97 -10.28
CA GLY A 429 3.94 -4.73 -10.03
C GLY A 429 3.09 -3.52 -10.32
N VAL A 430 2.69 -2.78 -9.29
CA VAL A 430 1.78 -1.63 -9.41
C VAL A 430 2.57 -0.33 -9.20
N GLY A 431 2.44 0.58 -10.15
CA GLY A 431 3.15 1.86 -10.17
C GLY A 431 2.22 3.05 -9.90
N THR A 432 1.98 3.84 -10.95
CA THR A 432 1.27 5.13 -10.91
C THR A 432 -0.07 5.06 -10.16
N ASN A 433 -0.93 4.09 -10.50
CA ASN A 433 -2.29 4.01 -9.95
C ASN A 433 -2.31 3.82 -8.42
N LEU A 434 -1.23 3.25 -7.86
CA LEU A 434 -1.06 3.08 -6.43
C LEU A 434 -0.53 4.36 -5.77
N VAL A 435 0.68 4.80 -6.15
CA VAL A 435 1.42 5.84 -5.40
C VAL A 435 0.89 7.26 -5.60
N THR A 436 0.14 7.49 -6.68
CA THR A 436 -0.52 8.78 -6.93
C THR A 436 -2.00 8.74 -6.58
N CYS A 437 -2.55 7.58 -6.21
CA CYS A 437 -3.99 7.36 -6.07
C CYS A 437 -4.77 7.95 -7.25
N ARG A 438 -4.39 7.61 -8.49
CA ARG A 438 -4.85 8.29 -9.72
C ARG A 438 -6.37 8.49 -9.81
N GLU A 439 -7.16 7.49 -9.39
CA GLU A 439 -8.63 7.55 -9.37
C GLU A 439 -9.16 8.67 -8.45
N GLN A 440 -8.51 8.88 -7.30
CA GLN A 440 -8.88 9.87 -6.30
C GLN A 440 -7.62 10.28 -5.50
N PRO A 441 -6.92 11.36 -5.87
CA PRO A 441 -5.62 11.71 -5.27
C PRO A 441 -5.72 12.41 -3.90
N SER A 442 -6.89 12.38 -3.26
CA SER A 442 -7.12 12.98 -1.94
C SER A 442 -8.20 12.23 -1.16
N LEU A 443 -8.01 12.00 0.14
CA LEU A 443 -9.03 11.40 1.01
C LEU A 443 -10.25 12.31 1.22
N GLY A 444 -10.03 13.63 1.32
CA GLY A 444 -11.07 14.59 1.68
C GLY A 444 -11.42 14.62 3.17
N GLY A 445 -10.46 14.24 4.03
CA GLY A 445 -10.58 14.42 5.48
C GLY A 445 -10.62 15.90 5.86
N VAL A 446 -11.37 16.18 6.91
CA VAL A 446 -11.61 17.51 7.46
C VAL A 446 -11.37 17.49 8.95
N TYR A 447 -10.88 18.60 9.49
CA TYR A 447 -10.69 18.82 10.91
C TYR A 447 -11.65 19.93 11.38
N LYS A 448 -12.42 19.69 12.45
CA LYS A 448 -13.53 20.58 12.82
C LYS A 448 -13.63 20.75 14.34
N LEU A 449 -13.79 22.00 14.77
CA LEU A 449 -14.17 22.34 16.14
C LEU A 449 -15.58 21.81 16.41
N VAL A 450 -15.71 20.97 17.42
CA VAL A 450 -17.01 20.39 17.84
C VAL A 450 -17.42 20.85 19.24
N GLU A 451 -16.49 21.35 20.05
CA GLU A 451 -16.76 21.80 21.42
C GLU A 451 -15.75 22.86 21.87
N LEU A 452 -16.20 23.88 22.62
CA LEU A 452 -15.36 24.93 23.20
C LEU A 452 -15.82 25.22 24.63
N ASP A 453 -14.95 25.03 25.62
CA ASP A 453 -15.23 25.09 27.06
C ASP A 453 -16.48 24.27 27.46
N GLY A 454 -16.59 23.05 26.91
CA GLY A 454 -17.75 22.16 27.13
C GLY A 454 -19.01 22.55 26.35
N VAL A 455 -19.02 23.70 25.66
CA VAL A 455 -20.16 24.15 24.84
C VAL A 455 -20.06 23.52 23.44
N PRO A 456 -21.04 22.71 23.01
CA PRO A 456 -21.05 22.11 21.67
C PRO A 456 -21.06 23.18 20.57
N ARG A 457 -20.37 22.92 19.47
CA ARG A 457 -20.29 23.79 18.29
C ARG A 457 -20.73 23.04 17.03
N VAL A 458 -21.53 23.70 16.21
CA VAL A 458 -22.01 23.17 14.94
C VAL A 458 -21.66 24.12 13.80
N LYS A 459 -21.19 23.57 12.69
CA LYS A 459 -21.15 24.27 11.40
C LYS A 459 -22.37 23.82 10.60
N LEU A 460 -23.28 24.75 10.33
CA LEU A 460 -24.39 24.52 9.42
C LEU A 460 -23.95 24.72 7.96
N SER A 461 -24.65 24.06 7.05
CA SER A 461 -24.44 24.20 5.62
C SER A 461 -25.68 23.71 4.87
N GLU A 462 -25.97 24.32 3.74
CA GLU A 462 -26.93 23.77 2.78
C GLU A 462 -26.42 22.44 2.21
N GLY A 463 -27.31 21.48 1.94
CA GLY A 463 -26.96 20.20 1.30
C GLY A 463 -26.28 19.15 2.19
N GLY A 464 -26.67 19.04 3.47
CA GLY A 464 -26.33 17.87 4.30
C GLY A 464 -24.90 17.80 4.85
N LYS A 465 -24.07 18.82 4.66
CA LYS A 465 -22.68 18.86 5.15
C LYS A 465 -22.51 19.36 6.60
N ALA A 466 -23.60 19.51 7.34
CA ALA A 466 -23.57 19.97 8.73
C ALA A 466 -22.74 19.03 9.62
N THR A 467 -21.97 19.59 10.56
CA THR A 467 -21.16 18.79 11.49
C THR A 467 -21.99 18.27 12.65
N ILE A 468 -21.53 17.19 13.28
CA ILE A 468 -22.16 16.63 14.49
C ILE A 468 -21.50 17.29 15.72
N PRO A 469 -22.23 18.08 16.52
CA PRO A 469 -21.66 18.92 17.57
C PRO A 469 -21.29 18.12 18.82
N GLY A 470 -20.38 18.67 19.63
CA GLY A 470 -19.93 18.10 20.90
C GLY A 470 -18.84 17.05 20.73
N ALA A 471 -18.04 16.85 21.77
CA ALA A 471 -17.08 15.75 21.82
C ALA A 471 -17.82 14.40 21.75
N LYS A 472 -17.24 13.42 21.05
CA LYS A 472 -17.85 12.10 20.84
C LYS A 472 -16.94 10.95 21.28
N ARG A 473 -17.55 9.82 21.63
CA ARG A 473 -16.91 8.49 21.68
C ARG A 473 -17.49 7.64 20.55
N VAL A 474 -16.66 6.78 19.98
CA VAL A 474 -17.07 5.88 18.90
C VAL A 474 -16.93 4.44 19.36
N TYR A 475 -17.99 3.67 19.17
CA TYR A 475 -18.04 2.25 19.48
C TYR A 475 -18.41 1.45 18.24
N ARG A 476 -17.62 0.44 17.92
CA ARG A 476 -17.96 -0.57 16.91
C ARG A 476 -18.74 -1.70 17.52
N LEU A 477 -19.96 -1.90 17.01
CA LEU A 477 -20.89 -2.89 17.51
C LEU A 477 -20.92 -4.11 16.60
N TYR A 478 -20.88 -5.28 17.23
CA TYR A 478 -20.87 -6.57 16.55
C TYR A 478 -22.17 -7.32 16.77
N THR A 479 -22.58 -8.08 15.75
CA THR A 479 -23.69 -9.03 15.85
C THR A 479 -23.21 -10.37 16.40
N HIS A 480 -24.13 -11.27 16.79
CA HIS A 480 -23.81 -12.62 17.25
C HIS A 480 -22.98 -13.45 16.25
N THR A 481 -22.98 -13.09 14.97
CA THR A 481 -22.14 -13.69 13.92
C THR A 481 -20.67 -13.23 13.98
N GLY A 482 -20.30 -12.36 14.93
CA GLY A 482 -18.91 -11.93 15.15
C GLY A 482 -18.39 -10.91 14.14
N VAL A 483 -19.26 -10.28 13.34
CA VAL A 483 -18.87 -9.26 12.34
C VAL A 483 -19.29 -7.86 12.78
N PRO A 484 -18.51 -6.81 12.44
CA PRO A 484 -18.94 -5.42 12.64
C PRO A 484 -20.22 -5.13 11.86
N PHE A 485 -21.15 -4.40 12.47
CA PHE A 485 -22.42 -4.06 11.83
C PHE A 485 -22.72 -2.56 11.79
N VAL A 486 -22.35 -1.83 12.84
CA VAL A 486 -22.56 -0.40 12.96
C VAL A 486 -21.50 0.20 13.88
N ASP A 487 -21.02 1.37 13.51
CA ASP A 487 -20.25 2.24 14.40
C ASP A 487 -21.20 3.31 14.94
N VAL A 488 -21.26 3.43 16.27
CA VAL A 488 -22.16 4.35 16.96
C VAL A 488 -21.38 5.47 17.64
N LEU A 489 -21.81 6.70 17.38
CA LEU A 489 -21.31 7.92 18.00
C LEU A 489 -22.15 8.22 19.24
N ALA A 490 -21.48 8.29 20.38
CA ALA A 490 -22.09 8.54 21.68
C ALA A 490 -21.46 9.78 22.33
N CYS A 491 -22.18 10.41 23.26
CA CYS A 491 -21.63 11.44 24.13
C CYS A 491 -20.51 10.85 25.00
N PRO A 492 -19.55 11.67 25.50
CA PRO A 492 -18.41 11.16 26.25
C PRO A 492 -18.77 10.44 27.55
N THR A 493 -19.93 10.78 28.13
CA THR A 493 -20.49 10.19 29.35
C THR A 493 -21.22 8.88 29.13
N GLU A 494 -21.51 8.51 27.88
CA GLU A 494 -22.23 7.29 27.55
C GLU A 494 -21.26 6.10 27.50
N GLU A 495 -21.62 5.04 28.24
CA GLU A 495 -21.02 3.73 28.12
C GLU A 495 -21.99 2.78 27.44
N ILE A 496 -21.44 1.91 26.60
CA ILE A 496 -22.21 0.95 25.82
C ILE A 496 -21.80 -0.45 26.26
N HIS A 497 -22.77 -1.26 26.68
CA HIS A 497 -22.51 -2.61 27.19
C HIS A 497 -23.04 -3.70 26.26
N VAL A 498 -22.41 -4.87 26.35
CA VAL A 498 -22.82 -6.08 25.63
C VAL A 498 -24.17 -6.55 26.17
N GLY A 499 -25.06 -6.99 25.28
CA GLY A 499 -26.38 -7.53 25.66
C GLY A 499 -27.44 -6.46 25.98
N GLU A 500 -27.08 -5.18 25.97
CA GLU A 500 -28.04 -4.08 26.16
C GLU A 500 -28.58 -3.59 24.83
N LYS A 501 -29.89 -3.27 24.80
CA LYS A 501 -30.53 -2.75 23.58
C LYS A 501 -30.14 -1.30 23.38
N ILE A 502 -29.66 -0.97 22.18
CA ILE A 502 -29.24 0.37 21.79
C ILE A 502 -30.04 0.79 20.56
N LEU A 503 -30.64 1.98 20.62
CA LEU A 503 -31.23 2.62 19.46
C LEU A 503 -30.13 3.32 18.65
N CYS A 504 -29.93 2.86 17.42
CA CYS A 504 -29.01 3.46 16.45
C CYS A 504 -29.81 4.34 15.49
N ILE A 505 -29.61 5.66 15.56
CA ILE A 505 -30.33 6.65 14.77
C ILE A 505 -29.43 7.13 13.63
N HIS A 506 -29.95 7.21 12.41
CA HIS A 506 -29.19 7.71 11.27
C HIS A 506 -28.83 9.21 11.47
N PRO A 507 -27.56 9.63 11.27
CA PRO A 507 -27.11 10.99 11.63
C PRO A 507 -27.81 12.14 10.89
N HIS A 508 -28.43 11.86 9.75
CA HIS A 508 -29.07 12.85 8.88
C HIS A 508 -30.57 12.60 8.66
N ASP A 509 -31.11 11.49 9.14
CA ASP A 509 -32.52 11.12 9.00
C ASP A 509 -33.02 10.48 10.29
N GLU A 510 -33.63 11.29 11.16
CA GLU A 510 -34.11 10.83 12.47
C GLU A 510 -35.27 9.82 12.38
N SER A 511 -35.94 9.74 11.23
CA SER A 511 -37.00 8.73 11.00
C SER A 511 -36.43 7.36 10.67
N SER A 512 -35.14 7.31 10.32
CA SER A 512 -34.39 6.10 10.01
C SER A 512 -33.53 5.70 11.21
N GLY A 513 -33.87 4.57 11.81
CA GLY A 513 -33.13 4.01 12.92
C GLY A 513 -33.48 2.54 13.15
N PHE A 514 -32.67 1.86 13.94
CA PHE A 514 -32.89 0.46 14.27
C PHE A 514 -32.37 0.15 15.67
N MET A 515 -32.95 -0.88 16.29
CA MET A 515 -32.45 -1.42 17.55
C MET A 515 -31.40 -2.49 17.29
N ILE A 516 -30.31 -2.46 18.04
CA ILE A 516 -29.32 -3.53 18.08
C ILE A 516 -29.08 -3.96 19.52
N MET A 517 -28.80 -5.25 19.73
CA MET A 517 -28.27 -5.78 20.97
C MET A 517 -26.91 -6.38 20.65
N PRO A 518 -25.80 -5.68 20.96
CA PRO A 518 -24.48 -6.08 20.50
C PRO A 518 -23.99 -7.31 21.26
N SER A 519 -23.34 -8.24 20.55
CA SER A 519 -22.64 -9.39 21.13
C SER A 519 -21.23 -9.02 21.60
N ARG A 520 -20.64 -7.97 21.00
CA ARG A 520 -19.36 -7.38 21.34
C ARG A 520 -19.42 -5.88 21.07
N VAL A 521 -18.81 -5.11 21.97
CA VAL A 521 -18.67 -3.66 21.88
C VAL A 521 -17.19 -3.33 21.91
N LEU A 522 -16.71 -2.61 20.89
CA LEU A 522 -15.32 -2.19 20.79
C LEU A 522 -15.24 -0.66 20.80
N PRO A 523 -14.74 -0.02 21.87
CA PRO A 523 -14.36 1.39 21.83
C PRO A 523 -13.24 1.58 20.80
N LEU A 524 -13.46 2.39 19.76
CA LEU A 524 -12.50 2.49 18.65
C LEU A 524 -11.25 3.30 19.02
N HIS A 525 -11.37 4.25 19.93
CA HIS A 525 -10.32 5.21 20.22
C HIS A 525 -9.59 4.91 21.53
N GLU A 526 -8.26 4.96 21.48
CA GLU A 526 -7.38 4.93 22.65
C GLU A 526 -6.82 6.35 22.90
N CYS A 527 -6.72 6.75 24.16
CA CYS A 527 -6.11 8.01 24.54
C CYS A 527 -4.58 7.84 24.50
N VAL A 528 -3.90 8.36 23.48
CA VAL A 528 -2.46 8.13 23.24
C VAL A 528 -1.57 9.20 23.88
N PHE A 529 -2.06 10.44 23.98
CA PHE A 529 -1.48 11.50 24.81
C PHE A 529 -2.54 12.05 25.74
N ASN A 530 -2.18 12.32 26.99
CA ASN A 530 -3.07 12.86 28.00
C ASN A 530 -2.35 13.86 28.90
N ASN A 531 -2.35 15.13 28.52
CA ASN A 531 -1.82 16.24 29.33
C ASN A 531 -0.41 15.96 29.87
N GLY A 532 0.54 15.72 28.97
CA GLY A 532 1.94 15.41 29.31
C GLY A 532 2.20 13.95 29.70
N VAL A 533 1.17 13.12 29.83
CA VAL A 533 1.28 11.66 29.98
C VAL A 533 1.24 11.00 28.61
N ILE A 534 2.17 10.09 28.35
CA ILE A 534 2.23 9.31 27.10
C ILE A 534 1.68 7.91 27.35
N ASN A 535 0.56 7.60 26.71
CA ASN A 535 -0.12 6.31 26.74
C ASN A 535 0.10 5.58 25.40
N TYR A 536 1.37 5.55 24.97
CA TYR A 536 1.82 4.92 23.74
C TYR A 536 3.20 4.29 24.03
N PRO A 537 3.59 3.16 23.41
CA PRO A 537 4.92 2.58 23.64
C PRO A 537 6.03 3.60 23.39
N HIS A 538 6.94 3.78 24.35
CA HIS A 538 8.01 4.78 24.28
C HIS A 538 9.15 4.42 25.23
N ARG A 539 10.31 5.04 24.97
CA ARG A 539 11.47 5.02 25.88
C ARG A 539 11.99 6.43 26.11
N VAL A 540 12.58 6.63 27.28
CA VAL A 540 13.28 7.87 27.63
C VAL A 540 14.78 7.67 27.36
N THR A 541 15.36 8.60 26.61
CA THR A 541 16.80 8.62 26.28
C THR A 541 17.43 9.92 26.77
N GLU A 542 18.76 10.02 26.74
CA GLU A 542 19.48 11.26 27.05
C GLU A 542 19.06 12.45 26.16
N LYS A 543 18.61 12.17 24.94
CA LYS A 543 18.19 13.18 23.95
C LYS A 543 16.69 13.52 24.00
N GLY A 544 15.94 12.92 24.93
CA GLY A 544 14.51 13.09 25.07
C GLY A 544 13.73 11.79 24.87
N ILE A 545 12.42 11.94 24.64
CA ILE A 545 11.48 10.83 24.49
C ILE A 545 11.50 10.33 23.05
N VAL A 546 11.49 9.02 22.87
CA VAL A 546 11.38 8.37 21.55
C VAL A 546 10.20 7.41 21.60
N LEU A 547 9.23 7.59 20.69
CA LEU A 547 8.09 6.69 20.55
C LEU A 547 8.53 5.39 19.85
N GLU A 548 7.94 4.27 20.27
CA GLU A 548 8.21 2.95 19.73
C GLU A 548 7.01 2.48 18.89
N HIS A 549 7.02 2.88 17.61
CA HIS A 549 5.96 2.51 16.68
C HIS A 549 6.02 1.01 16.32
N PRO A 550 4.85 0.36 16.13
CA PRO A 550 4.82 -1.00 15.60
C PRO A 550 5.47 -1.04 14.20
N SER A 551 6.12 -2.16 13.87
CA SER A 551 6.71 -2.30 12.54
C SER A 551 5.61 -2.26 11.46
N VAL A 552 5.97 -1.79 10.26
CA VAL A 552 5.02 -1.73 9.13
C VAL A 552 4.39 -3.09 8.82
N LEU A 553 5.16 -4.18 8.97
CA LEU A 553 4.65 -5.54 8.78
C LEU A 553 3.71 -5.98 9.91
N THR A 554 3.95 -5.55 11.15
CA THR A 554 3.00 -5.78 12.25
C THR A 554 1.66 -5.10 11.95
N VAL A 555 1.70 -3.85 11.47
CA VAL A 555 0.48 -3.13 11.09
C VAL A 555 -0.18 -3.78 9.86
N GLN A 556 0.59 -4.21 8.85
CA GLN A 556 0.05 -4.94 7.69
C GLN A 556 -0.74 -6.18 8.11
N ARG A 557 -0.20 -6.98 9.03
CA ARG A 557 -0.92 -8.14 9.56
C ARG A 557 -2.19 -7.73 10.30
N TYR A 558 -2.15 -6.63 11.04
CA TYR A 558 -3.34 -6.08 11.70
C TYR A 558 -4.40 -5.60 10.68
N VAL A 559 -4.01 -4.96 9.58
CA VAL A 559 -4.93 -4.58 8.48
C VAL A 559 -5.60 -5.84 7.90
N MET A 560 -4.83 -6.91 7.65
CA MET A 560 -5.40 -8.17 7.17
C MET A 560 -6.34 -8.80 8.19
N ALA A 561 -6.04 -8.72 9.49
CA ALA A 561 -6.96 -9.17 10.54
C ALA A 561 -8.28 -8.36 10.53
N GLN A 562 -8.21 -7.04 10.34
CA GLN A 562 -9.40 -6.19 10.20
C GLN A 562 -10.23 -6.59 8.96
N ILE A 563 -9.58 -6.83 7.82
CA ILE A 563 -10.24 -7.31 6.59
C ILE A 563 -10.94 -8.65 6.80
N LEU A 564 -10.34 -9.56 7.58
CA LEU A 564 -10.92 -10.85 7.92
C LEU A 564 -12.13 -10.77 8.86
N GLU A 565 -12.24 -9.72 9.68
CA GLU A 565 -13.42 -9.49 10.51
C GLU A 565 -14.59 -8.89 9.73
N MET A 566 -14.30 -8.19 8.63
CA MET A 566 -15.29 -7.47 7.84
C MET A 566 -16.11 -8.41 6.96
N ARG A 567 -17.38 -8.07 6.78
CA ARG A 567 -18.22 -8.78 5.80
C ARG A 567 -17.71 -8.48 4.38
N PRO A 568 -17.62 -9.50 3.50
CA PRO A 568 -17.13 -9.30 2.13
C PRO A 568 -17.93 -8.27 1.32
N ASP A 569 -19.23 -8.10 1.58
CA ASP A 569 -20.05 -7.14 0.84
C ASP A 569 -19.74 -5.67 1.14
N TYR A 570 -19.06 -5.37 2.26
CA TYR A 570 -18.50 -4.04 2.54
C TYR A 570 -17.16 -3.80 1.81
N LEU A 571 -16.47 -4.88 1.43
CA LEU A 571 -15.11 -4.83 0.88
C LEU A 571 -15.08 -4.86 -0.66
N ARG A 572 -16.18 -5.23 -1.30
CA ARG A 572 -16.25 -5.37 -2.76
C ARG A 572 -15.98 -4.05 -3.47
N HIS A 573 -15.29 -4.12 -4.60
CA HIS A 573 -14.95 -2.95 -5.40
C HIS A 573 -16.18 -2.27 -6.02
N GLY A 574 -17.07 -3.06 -6.62
CA GLY A 574 -18.28 -2.56 -7.28
C GLY A 574 -19.50 -2.54 -6.35
N ALA A 575 -20.11 -1.36 -6.21
CA ALA A 575 -21.34 -1.12 -5.45
C ALA A 575 -21.37 -1.79 -4.05
N PRO A 576 -20.35 -1.58 -3.20
CA PRO A 576 -20.33 -2.12 -1.84
C PRO A 576 -21.59 -1.79 -1.04
N THR A 577 -21.95 -2.67 -0.09
CA THR A 577 -23.06 -2.41 0.82
C THR A 577 -22.67 -1.25 1.75
N PRO A 578 -23.51 -0.24 1.96
CA PRO A 578 -23.20 0.85 2.87
C PRO A 578 -22.94 0.37 4.30
N TYR A 579 -21.83 0.80 4.89
CA TYR A 579 -21.58 0.58 6.32
C TYR A 579 -22.35 1.63 7.14
N LYS A 580 -22.90 1.21 8.29
CA LYS A 580 -23.74 2.10 9.10
C LYS A 580 -22.88 2.86 10.10
N VAL A 581 -22.96 4.17 10.07
CA VAL A 581 -22.53 5.05 11.17
C VAL A 581 -23.78 5.71 11.75
N SER A 582 -23.99 5.60 13.06
CA SER A 582 -25.23 6.01 13.73
C SER A 582 -24.97 6.82 15.00
N LEU A 583 -26.01 7.47 15.51
CA LEU A 583 -26.00 8.19 16.77
C LEU A 583 -26.74 7.39 17.84
N THR A 584 -26.30 7.49 19.09
CA THR A 584 -27.16 7.15 20.24
C THR A 584 -28.33 8.14 20.34
N GLU A 585 -29.36 7.79 21.11
CA GLU A 585 -30.49 8.67 21.37
C GLU A 585 -30.07 10.01 22.00
N GLN A 586 -29.18 9.97 23.00
CA GLN A 586 -28.68 11.18 23.66
C GLN A 586 -27.87 12.04 22.69
N MET A 587 -27.01 11.42 21.88
CA MET A 587 -26.21 12.14 20.88
C MET A 587 -27.08 12.77 19.77
N SER A 588 -28.10 12.05 19.31
CA SER A 588 -29.09 12.55 18.34
C SER A 588 -29.86 13.74 18.89
N SER A 589 -30.34 13.63 20.13
CA SER A 589 -31.06 14.70 20.85
C SER A 589 -30.19 15.95 21.03
N ARG A 590 -28.93 15.77 21.46
CA ARG A 590 -27.94 16.85 21.61
C ARG A 590 -27.70 17.55 20.27
N ARG A 591 -27.51 16.80 19.19
CA ARG A 591 -27.34 17.36 17.84
C ARG A 591 -28.54 18.21 17.45
N LYS A 592 -29.77 17.69 17.63
CA LYS A 592 -31.01 18.37 17.26
C LYS A 592 -31.16 19.69 18.00
N GLN A 593 -30.97 19.66 19.33
CA GLN A 593 -31.02 20.85 20.17
C GLN A 593 -30.06 21.92 19.67
N VAL A 594 -28.77 21.59 19.53
CA VAL A 594 -27.73 22.54 19.11
C VAL A 594 -28.01 23.08 17.70
N VAL A 595 -28.50 22.24 16.77
CA VAL A 595 -28.88 22.69 15.43
C VAL A 595 -30.06 23.66 15.47
N MET A 596 -31.09 23.39 16.27
CA MET A 596 -32.26 24.27 16.41
C MET A 596 -31.88 25.62 17.02
N GLU A 597 -31.05 25.62 18.05
CA GLU A 597 -30.57 26.85 18.72
C GLU A 597 -29.73 27.76 17.79
N ASN A 598 -29.11 27.18 16.75
CA ASN A 598 -28.25 27.92 15.81
C ASN A 598 -28.89 28.12 14.42
N ARG A 599 -30.12 27.65 14.20
CA ARG A 599 -30.85 27.91 12.96
C ARG A 599 -31.52 29.28 13.05
N VAL A 600 -31.20 30.14 12.10
CA VAL A 600 -31.83 31.45 11.93
C VAL A 600 -32.78 31.37 10.73
N LEU A 601 -33.95 32.00 10.84
CA LEU A 601 -34.91 32.11 9.73
C LEU A 601 -34.25 32.90 8.59
N SER A 602 -34.29 32.41 7.34
CA SER A 602 -33.78 33.20 6.22
C SER A 602 -34.72 34.39 5.99
N LEU A 603 -34.23 35.59 6.29
CA LEU A 603 -34.98 36.83 6.07
C LEU A 603 -35.03 37.23 4.58
N ILE A 604 -34.31 36.51 3.73
CA ILE A 604 -34.27 36.72 2.28
C ILE A 604 -34.78 35.42 1.66
N GLU A 605 -35.99 35.45 1.13
CA GLU A 605 -36.58 34.42 0.26
C GLU A 605 -36.08 34.57 -1.18
#